data_AF-A0A949S0P4-F1
#
_entry.id   AF-A0A949S0P4-F1
#
_cell.length_a   1.000
_cell.length_b   1.000
_cell.length_c   1.000
_cell.angle_alpha   90.00
_cell.angle_beta   90.00
_cell.angle_gamma   90.00
#
_symmetry.space_group_name_H-M   'P 1'
#
loop_
_entity.id
_entity.type
_entity.pdbx_description
1 polymer ?
#
loop_
_entity_poly.entity_id
_entity_poly.type
_entity_poly.pdbx_seq_one_letter_code
_entity_poly.pdbx_strand_id
1 'polypeptide(L)'
;MSNFIQTKTAKFIYFVFGLAVISAVMFFLFNNSKISASVSTAKIVFEEEVHDFGKVPQGPQLEYSFKFTNKGKSPLIIEKVQPSCGCTGATTGGQNEFSKGESGEIKVTFNTQGRTGRQEKHIMVFTNDPDMPQKDLKITCEIDENMQ
;
A
#
# COMPACT_ATOMS: atom_id res chain seq x y z
N MET A 1 -58.20 48.97 -13.53
CA MET A 1 -56.78 48.95 -13.08
C MET A 1 -56.38 47.61 -12.45
N SER A 2 -56.96 46.47 -12.86
CA SER A 2 -56.69 45.14 -12.26
C SER A 2 -55.73 44.26 -13.09
N ASN A 3 -55.68 44.45 -14.42
CA ASN A 3 -54.88 43.62 -15.33
C ASN A 3 -53.36 43.91 -15.29
N PHE A 4 -52.93 45.01 -14.67
CA PHE A 4 -51.51 45.39 -14.57
C PHE A 4 -50.79 44.73 -13.39
N ILE A 5 -51.51 44.39 -12.32
CA ILE A 5 -50.95 43.72 -11.14
C ILE A 5 -50.81 42.21 -11.39
N GLN A 6 -51.76 41.62 -12.10
CA GLN A 6 -51.81 40.18 -12.41
C GLN A 6 -50.67 39.71 -13.34
N THR A 7 -50.17 40.58 -14.22
CA THR A 7 -49.08 40.26 -15.16
C THR A 7 -47.69 40.35 -14.54
N LYS A 8 -47.51 41.16 -13.48
CA LYS A 8 -46.25 41.25 -12.73
C LYS A 8 -46.07 40.07 -11.78
N THR A 9 -47.14 39.64 -11.11
CA THR A 9 -47.10 38.48 -10.20
C THR A 9 -46.88 37.17 -10.95
N ALA A 10 -47.53 36.98 -12.11
CA ALA A 10 -47.31 35.80 -12.95
C ALA A 10 -45.85 35.69 -13.45
N LYS A 11 -45.27 36.79 -13.97
CA LYS A 11 -43.86 36.80 -14.41
C LYS A 11 -42.87 36.51 -13.28
N PHE A 12 -43.14 37.00 -12.07
CA PHE A 12 -42.31 36.72 -10.90
C PHE A 12 -42.40 35.25 -10.47
N ILE A 13 -43.60 34.66 -10.51
CA ILE A 13 -43.82 33.23 -10.23
C ILE A 13 -43.08 32.35 -11.25
N TYR A 14 -43.19 32.64 -12.55
CA TYR A 14 -42.46 31.89 -13.59
C TYR A 14 -40.94 32.01 -13.45
N PHE A 15 -40.43 33.17 -13.02
CA PHE A 15 -39.00 33.37 -12.78
C PHE A 15 -38.49 32.56 -11.58
N VAL A 16 -39.24 32.51 -10.47
CA VAL A 16 -38.88 31.73 -9.27
C VAL A 16 -39.00 30.23 -9.53
N PHE A 17 -40.04 29.78 -10.24
CA PHE A 17 -40.17 28.38 -10.66
C PHE A 17 -39.05 27.97 -11.63
N GLY A 18 -38.66 28.85 -12.56
CA GLY A 18 -37.53 28.61 -13.46
C GLY A 18 -36.21 28.42 -12.69
N LEU A 19 -35.94 29.27 -11.70
CA LEU A 19 -34.74 29.14 -10.85
C LEU A 19 -34.75 27.85 -10.00
N ALA A 20 -35.90 27.46 -9.46
CA ALA A 20 -36.03 26.23 -8.68
C ALA A 20 -35.81 24.97 -9.54
N VAL A 21 -36.28 24.96 -10.79
CA VAL A 21 -36.04 23.86 -11.73
C VAL A 21 -34.55 23.78 -12.11
N ILE A 22 -33.90 24.93 -12.35
CA ILE A 22 -32.46 24.98 -12.65
C ILE A 22 -31.64 24.49 -11.45
N SER A 23 -32.01 24.87 -10.23
CA SER A 23 -31.36 24.39 -8.99
C SER A 23 -31.55 22.88 -8.80
N ALA A 24 -32.74 22.34 -9.08
CA ALA A 24 -33.00 20.91 -8.97
C ALA A 24 -32.22 20.10 -10.02
N VAL A 25 -32.11 20.60 -11.25
CA VAL A 25 -31.30 19.96 -12.32
C VAL A 25 -29.81 20.02 -11.98
N MET A 26 -29.29 21.16 -11.51
CA MET A 26 -27.91 21.28 -11.03
C MET A 26 -27.61 20.32 -9.87
N PHE A 27 -28.51 20.22 -8.89
CA PHE A 27 -28.37 19.30 -7.77
C PHE A 27 -28.36 17.83 -8.23
N PHE A 28 -29.15 17.47 -9.24
CA PHE A 28 -29.17 16.12 -9.80
C PHE A 28 -27.89 15.78 -10.61
N LEU A 29 -27.30 16.77 -11.29
CA LEU A 29 -26.02 16.60 -11.99
C LEU A 29 -24.82 16.49 -11.04
N PHE A 30 -24.84 17.18 -9.90
CA PHE A 30 -23.76 17.11 -8.90
C PHE A 30 -23.72 15.80 -8.09
N ASN A 31 -24.86 15.09 -7.94
CA ASN A 31 -24.91 13.88 -7.11
C ASN A 31 -24.39 12.59 -7.80
N ASN A 32 -24.13 12.62 -9.11
CA ASN A 32 -23.78 11.41 -9.87
C ASN A 32 -22.27 11.16 -10.05
N SER A 33 -21.38 11.93 -9.41
CA SER A 33 -19.93 11.83 -9.64
C SER A 33 -19.17 10.84 -8.75
N LYS A 34 -19.83 9.85 -8.12
CA LYS A 34 -19.14 8.78 -7.37
C LYS A 34 -19.17 7.43 -8.08
N ILE A 35 -18.72 7.39 -9.33
CA ILE A 35 -18.39 6.13 -10.00
C ILE A 35 -16.94 5.81 -9.66
N SER A 36 -16.72 5.06 -8.57
CA SER A 36 -15.44 4.39 -8.34
C SER A 36 -15.48 3.08 -9.12
N ALA A 37 -14.89 3.07 -10.32
CA ALA A 37 -14.60 1.83 -11.01
C ALA A 37 -13.57 1.07 -10.16
N SER A 38 -13.95 -0.07 -9.57
CA SER A 38 -12.99 -0.91 -8.85
C SER A 38 -12.06 -1.56 -9.89
N VAL A 39 -10.96 -0.89 -10.23
CA VAL A 39 -9.89 -1.50 -11.02
C VAL A 39 -9.39 -2.71 -10.23
N SER A 40 -9.40 -3.89 -10.84
CA SER A 40 -8.81 -5.08 -10.25
C SER A 40 -7.29 -4.91 -10.25
N THR A 41 -6.71 -4.66 -9.08
CA THR A 41 -5.27 -4.43 -8.91
C THR A 41 -4.66 -5.56 -8.09
N ALA A 42 -3.33 -5.71 -8.19
CA ALA A 42 -2.56 -6.49 -7.24
C ALA A 42 -2.63 -5.83 -5.86
N LYS A 43 -2.54 -6.63 -4.79
CA LYS A 43 -2.45 -6.08 -3.43
C LYS A 43 -1.60 -6.97 -2.53
N ILE A 44 -0.40 -6.52 -2.17
CA ILE A 44 0.48 -7.26 -1.27
C ILE A 44 0.13 -6.94 0.18
N VAL A 45 0.07 -7.97 1.03
CA VAL A 45 -0.11 -7.82 2.48
C VAL A 45 0.89 -8.72 3.19
N PHE A 46 1.79 -8.10 3.95
CA PHE A 46 2.74 -8.81 4.81
C PHE A 46 2.09 -9.19 6.15
N GLU A 47 2.50 -10.33 6.71
CA GLU A 47 2.13 -10.73 8.08
C GLU A 47 2.88 -9.88 9.12
N GLU A 48 4.16 -9.64 8.87
CA GLU A 48 5.05 -8.80 9.67
C GLU A 48 5.93 -7.97 8.73
N GLU A 49 6.32 -6.78 9.17
CA GLU A 49 7.20 -5.89 8.40
C GLU A 49 8.53 -5.63 9.11
N VAL A 50 8.63 -6.01 10.38
CA VAL A 50 9.79 -5.84 11.23
C VAL A 50 10.04 -7.13 12.00
N HIS A 51 11.28 -7.62 11.99
CA HIS A 51 11.71 -8.73 12.82
C HIS A 51 12.92 -8.34 13.67
N ASP A 52 12.86 -8.59 14.97
CA ASP A 52 13.97 -8.37 15.90
C ASP A 52 14.53 -9.72 16.36
N PHE A 53 15.77 -10.00 16.00
CA PHE A 53 16.49 -11.19 16.50
C PHE A 53 16.95 -11.02 17.95
N GLY A 54 16.83 -9.81 18.52
CA GLY A 54 17.29 -9.51 19.86
C GLY A 54 18.81 -9.60 19.96
N LYS A 55 19.31 -10.12 21.09
CA LYS A 55 20.75 -10.31 21.31
C LYS A 55 21.24 -11.59 20.66
N VAL A 56 22.31 -11.49 19.87
CA VAL A 56 22.89 -12.60 19.13
C VAL A 56 24.42 -12.61 19.26
N PRO A 57 25.06 -13.80 19.22
CA PRO A 57 26.52 -13.87 19.15
C PRO A 57 27.04 -13.42 17.79
N GLN A 58 28.30 -13.01 17.75
CA GLN A 58 29.00 -12.77 16.49
C GLN A 58 29.34 -14.09 15.79
N GLY A 59 29.12 -14.15 14.48
CA GLY A 59 29.57 -15.26 13.61
C GLY A 59 28.44 -15.96 12.85
N PRO A 60 27.33 -16.34 13.49
CA PRO A 60 26.23 -17.00 12.80
C PRO A 60 25.60 -16.14 11.70
N GLN A 61 25.10 -16.81 10.67
CA GLN A 61 24.18 -16.19 9.71
C GLN A 61 22.77 -16.22 10.30
N LEU A 62 22.14 -15.06 10.40
CA LEU A 62 20.74 -14.94 10.80
C LEU A 62 19.85 -15.05 9.57
N GLU A 63 18.72 -15.72 9.71
CA GLU A 63 17.76 -15.93 8.63
C GLU A 63 16.33 -15.65 9.12
N TYR A 64 15.55 -14.94 8.32
CA TYR A 64 14.13 -14.70 8.58
C TYR A 64 13.36 -14.60 7.27
N SER A 65 12.10 -15.03 7.27
CA SER A 65 11.24 -15.03 6.09
C SER A 65 9.99 -14.21 6.33
N PHE A 66 9.91 -13.04 5.69
CA PHE A 66 8.72 -12.18 5.74
C PHE A 66 7.65 -12.77 4.84
N LYS A 67 6.60 -13.33 5.44
CA LYS A 67 5.46 -13.89 4.70
C LYS A 67 4.54 -12.80 4.21
N PHE A 68 4.00 -12.99 3.01
CA PHE A 68 2.99 -12.12 2.43
C PHE A 68 1.94 -12.91 1.66
N THR A 69 0.80 -12.28 1.42
CA THR A 69 -0.29 -12.80 0.58
C THR A 69 -0.73 -11.75 -0.43
N ASN A 70 -0.98 -12.15 -1.67
CA ASN A 70 -1.68 -11.32 -2.64
C ASN A 70 -3.18 -11.29 -2.32
N LYS A 71 -3.65 -10.24 -1.64
CA LYS A 71 -5.09 -10.01 -1.37
C LYS A 71 -5.78 -9.21 -2.48
N GLY A 72 -5.10 -9.02 -3.60
CA GLY A 72 -5.61 -8.31 -4.78
C GLY A 72 -6.56 -9.15 -5.61
N LYS A 73 -6.97 -8.59 -6.76
CA LYS A 73 -7.78 -9.27 -7.77
C LYS A 73 -6.97 -9.65 -9.02
N SER A 74 -5.74 -9.14 -9.13
CA SER A 74 -4.81 -9.40 -10.24
C SER A 74 -3.52 -10.05 -9.73
N PRO A 75 -2.73 -10.70 -10.59
CA PRO A 75 -1.42 -11.25 -10.21
C PRO A 75 -0.51 -10.17 -9.61
N LEU A 76 0.08 -10.49 -8.46
CA LEU A 76 1.09 -9.67 -7.80
C LEU A 76 2.46 -10.07 -8.34
N ILE A 77 3.23 -9.08 -8.77
CA ILE A 77 4.60 -9.27 -9.26
C ILE A 77 5.55 -8.58 -8.28
N ILE A 78 6.52 -9.33 -7.77
CA ILE A 78 7.68 -8.81 -7.05
C ILE A 78 8.74 -8.47 -8.09
N GLU A 79 8.90 -7.19 -8.40
CA GLU A 79 9.79 -6.72 -9.45
C GLU A 79 11.26 -6.82 -9.04
N LYS A 80 11.54 -6.50 -7.77
CA LYS A 80 12.88 -6.46 -7.22
C LYS A 80 12.84 -6.58 -5.71
N VAL A 81 13.83 -7.26 -5.14
CA VAL A 81 14.14 -7.21 -3.71
C VAL A 81 15.57 -6.72 -3.56
N GLN A 82 15.78 -5.67 -2.80
CA GLN A 82 17.07 -5.01 -2.65
C GLN A 82 17.40 -4.74 -1.18
N PRO A 83 18.42 -5.40 -0.61
CA PRO A 83 18.95 -5.06 0.70
C PRO A 83 19.77 -3.76 0.65
N SER A 84 19.84 -3.04 1.77
CA SER A 84 20.58 -1.77 1.88
C SER A 84 22.11 -1.94 2.03
N CYS A 85 22.59 -3.09 2.51
CA CYS A 85 24.02 -3.42 2.61
C CYS A 85 24.33 -4.74 1.91
N GLY A 86 25.56 -4.89 1.40
CA GLY A 86 26.07 -6.18 0.87
C GLY A 86 26.24 -7.26 1.94
N CYS A 87 26.04 -6.93 3.22
CA CYS A 87 26.04 -7.86 4.34
C CYS A 87 24.71 -8.60 4.53
N THR A 88 23.68 -8.20 3.79
CA THR A 88 22.32 -8.75 3.86
C THR A 88 21.99 -9.34 2.49
N GLY A 89 21.54 -10.59 2.45
CA GLY A 89 20.95 -11.22 1.28
C GLY A 89 19.43 -11.14 1.35
N ALA A 90 18.76 -10.97 0.21
CA ALA A 90 17.30 -11.02 0.16
C ALA A 90 16.83 -11.63 -1.17
N THR A 91 15.85 -12.54 -1.12
CA THR A 91 15.33 -13.25 -2.30
C THR A 91 13.90 -13.73 -2.08
N THR A 92 13.13 -13.86 -3.17
CA THR A 92 11.82 -14.51 -3.17
C THR A 92 11.90 -16.03 -3.32
N GLY A 93 13.11 -16.60 -3.42
CA GLY A 93 13.32 -18.04 -3.64
C GLY A 93 13.07 -18.51 -5.08
N GLY A 94 13.01 -17.58 -6.04
CA GLY A 94 12.92 -17.86 -7.48
C GLY A 94 11.54 -17.66 -8.10
N GLN A 95 10.49 -17.57 -7.29
CA GLN A 95 9.15 -17.19 -7.73
C GLN A 95 8.94 -15.69 -7.53
N ASN A 96 8.42 -14.98 -8.53
CA ASN A 96 8.20 -13.54 -8.46
C ASN A 96 6.77 -13.13 -8.86
N GLU A 97 5.93 -14.04 -9.32
CA GLU A 97 4.52 -13.80 -9.62
C GLU A 97 3.64 -14.66 -8.70
N PHE A 98 2.60 -14.04 -8.14
CA PHE A 98 1.70 -14.64 -7.16
C PHE A 98 0.25 -14.36 -7.55
N SER A 99 -0.51 -15.42 -7.78
CA SER A 99 -1.94 -15.38 -8.10
C SER A 99 -2.76 -14.77 -6.96
N LYS A 100 -4.02 -14.44 -7.22
CA LYS A 100 -4.94 -13.99 -6.18
C LYS A 100 -5.03 -15.02 -5.05
N GLY A 101 -4.81 -14.56 -3.82
CA GLY A 101 -4.84 -15.38 -2.60
C GLY A 101 -3.58 -16.22 -2.38
N GLU A 102 -2.65 -16.24 -3.34
CA GLU A 102 -1.40 -16.95 -3.20
C GLU A 102 -0.49 -16.24 -2.19
N SER A 103 0.22 -17.03 -1.40
CA SER A 103 1.18 -16.55 -0.41
C SER A 103 2.60 -16.84 -0.84
N GLY A 104 3.51 -15.97 -0.44
CA GLY A 104 4.94 -16.08 -0.71
C GLY A 104 5.74 -15.59 0.48
N GLU A 105 7.06 -15.62 0.34
CA GLU A 105 7.98 -15.16 1.37
C GLU A 105 9.16 -14.40 0.78
N ILE A 106 9.63 -13.38 1.52
CA ILE A 106 10.90 -12.70 1.28
C ILE A 106 11.91 -13.26 2.28
N LYS A 107 12.81 -14.12 1.80
CA LYS A 107 13.89 -14.71 2.59
C LYS A 107 15.00 -13.68 2.75
N VAL A 108 15.34 -13.37 3.98
CA VAL A 108 16.41 -12.44 4.34
C VAL A 108 17.48 -13.20 5.10
N THR A 109 18.74 -13.01 4.69
CA THR A 109 19.91 -13.53 5.41
C THR A 109 20.80 -12.36 5.82
N PHE A 110 21.37 -12.42 7.03
CA PHE A 110 22.29 -11.40 7.52
C PHE A 110 23.53 -12.04 8.13
N ASN A 111 24.70 -11.70 7.58
CA ASN A 111 25.97 -12.18 8.09
C ASN A 111 26.48 -11.29 9.23
N THR A 112 26.52 -11.85 10.45
CA THR A 112 26.96 -11.14 11.66
C THR A 112 28.49 -11.09 11.81
N GLN A 113 29.24 -11.85 11.00
CA GLN A 113 30.70 -11.90 11.07
C GLN A 113 31.33 -10.51 10.91
N GLY A 114 32.21 -10.15 11.84
CA GLY A 114 32.89 -8.86 11.84
C GLY A 114 31.96 -7.65 12.12
N ARG A 115 30.77 -7.90 12.68
CA ARG A 115 29.81 -6.89 13.14
C ARG A 115 29.66 -6.97 14.65
N THR A 116 29.32 -5.85 15.28
CA THR A 116 29.13 -5.72 16.75
C THR A 116 28.10 -4.63 17.05
N GLY A 117 27.50 -4.68 18.24
CA GLY A 117 26.50 -3.72 18.71
C GLY A 117 25.21 -3.73 17.90
N ARG A 118 24.40 -2.67 18.05
CA ARG A 118 23.10 -2.54 17.40
C ARG A 118 23.21 -2.53 15.87
N GLN A 119 22.48 -3.43 15.24
CA GLN A 119 22.32 -3.51 13.79
C GLN A 119 20.86 -3.28 13.40
N GLU A 120 20.68 -2.47 12.36
CA GLU A 120 19.39 -2.23 11.72
C GLU A 120 19.60 -2.38 10.21
N LYS A 121 18.84 -3.26 9.56
CA LYS A 121 18.95 -3.54 8.12
C LYS A 121 17.59 -3.38 7.45
N HIS A 122 17.63 -2.81 6.26
CA HIS A 122 16.47 -2.48 5.45
C HIS A 122 16.47 -3.31 4.17
N ILE A 123 15.31 -3.81 3.79
CA ILE A 123 15.08 -4.66 2.63
C ILE A 123 13.94 -4.03 1.83
N MET A 124 14.28 -3.45 0.70
CA MET A 124 13.33 -2.78 -0.18
C MET A 124 12.71 -3.80 -1.14
N VAL A 125 11.40 -3.98 -1.06
CA VAL A 125 10.60 -4.82 -1.95
C VAL A 125 9.82 -3.93 -2.90
N PHE A 126 10.02 -4.12 -4.20
CA PHE A 126 9.33 -3.38 -5.27
C PHE A 126 8.27 -4.26 -5.90
N THR A 127 7.07 -3.73 -6.09
CA THR A 127 5.92 -4.50 -6.58
C THR A 127 5.05 -3.72 -7.55
N ASN A 128 4.20 -4.43 -8.29
CA ASN A 128 3.16 -3.84 -9.13
C ASN A 128 1.87 -3.48 -8.37
N ASP A 129 1.87 -3.52 -7.04
CA ASP A 129 0.75 -3.02 -6.21
C ASP A 129 0.71 -1.48 -6.31
N PRO A 130 -0.36 -0.87 -6.85
CA PRO A 130 -0.45 0.58 -6.98
C PRO A 130 -0.56 1.32 -5.64
N ASP A 131 -1.05 0.66 -4.59
CA ASP A 131 -1.08 1.22 -3.23
C ASP A 131 0.30 1.08 -2.55
N MET A 132 1.12 0.11 -2.99
CA MET A 132 2.38 -0.26 -2.37
C MET A 132 3.46 -0.62 -3.41
N PRO A 133 3.89 0.34 -4.25
CA PRO A 133 4.90 0.09 -5.28
C PRO A 133 6.27 -0.24 -4.67
N GLN A 134 6.49 0.18 -3.42
CA GLN A 134 7.71 -0.07 -2.67
C GLN A 134 7.35 -0.27 -1.19
N LYS A 135 7.90 -1.33 -0.58
CA LYS A 135 7.81 -1.63 0.86
C LYS A 135 9.21 -1.78 1.44
N ASP A 136 9.44 -1.17 2.59
CA ASP A 136 10.65 -1.34 3.38
C ASP A 136 10.37 -2.36 4.50
N LEU A 137 11.04 -3.51 4.44
CA LEU A 137 11.03 -4.52 5.50
C LEU A 137 12.30 -4.37 6.34
N LYS A 138 12.19 -4.61 7.65
CA LYS A 138 13.28 -4.34 8.59
C LYS A 138 13.66 -5.54 9.43
N ILE A 139 14.96 -5.79 9.55
CA ILE A 139 15.49 -6.68 10.59
C ILE A 139 16.40 -5.91 11.55
N THR A 140 16.32 -6.24 12.85
CA THR A 140 17.18 -5.68 13.88
C THR A 140 17.85 -6.77 14.72
N CYS A 141 19.01 -6.46 15.28
CA CYS A 141 19.64 -7.27 16.32
C CYS A 141 20.66 -6.44 17.12
N GLU A 142 21.06 -6.94 18.28
CA GLU A 142 22.20 -6.47 19.06
C GLU A 142 23.26 -7.57 19.05
N ILE A 143 24.41 -7.32 18.41
CA ILE A 143 25.48 -8.32 18.32
C ILE A 143 26.42 -8.15 19.52
N ASP A 144 26.48 -9.16 20.38
CA ASP A 144 27.39 -9.20 21.53
C ASP A 144 28.57 -10.13 21.21
N GLU A 145 29.78 -9.58 21.16
CA GLU A 145 31.02 -10.32 20.90
C GLU A 145 31.43 -11.24 22.06
N ASN A 146 30.86 -11.04 23.26
CA ASN A 146 31.13 -11.85 24.44
C ASN A 146 30.12 -13.00 24.60
N MET A 147 29.08 -13.03 23.76
CA MET A 147 28.12 -14.12 23.71
C MET A 147 28.72 -15.25 22.86
N GLN A 148 28.92 -16.43 23.46
CA GLN A 148 29.39 -17.64 22.78
C GLN A 148 28.22 -18.44 22.19
#